data_AF-B0JJR0-F1
#
_entry.id   AF-B0JJR0-F1
#
_cell.length_a   1.000
_cell.length_b   1.000
_cell.length_c   1.000
_cell.angle_alpha   90.00
_cell.angle_beta   90.00
_cell.angle_gamma   90.00
#
_symmetry.space_group_name_H-M   'P 1'
#
loop_
_entity.id
_entity.type
_entity.pdbx_description
1 polymer ?
#
loop_
_entity_poly.entity_id
_entity_poly.type
_entity_poly.pdbx_seq_one_letter_code
_entity_poly.pdbx_strand_id
1 'polypeptide(L)' 'MTPSSDQSRLNQLNFGNLNGRQVIANFEGGKITSDAGIILMAELDQKLKITARFAECFRDYRNSSYLDYSNSLTYEVQ' A
#
# COMPACT_ATOMS: atom_id res chain seq x y z
N MET A 1 -12.68 -34.08 -8.39
CA MET A 1 -11.62 -33.57 -7.49
C MET A 1 -12.22 -32.41 -6.71
N THR A 2 -12.59 -32.63 -5.46
CA THR A 2 -13.05 -31.59 -4.55
C THR A 2 -11.84 -30.74 -4.16
N PRO A 3 -11.83 -29.41 -4.37
CA PRO A 3 -10.71 -28.60 -3.94
C PRO A 3 -10.65 -28.64 -2.40
N SER A 4 -9.46 -28.90 -1.88
CA SER A 4 -9.16 -28.91 -0.45
C SER A 4 -9.48 -27.54 0.17
N SER A 5 -10.22 -27.54 1.28
CA SER A 5 -10.62 -26.38 2.06
C SER A 5 -9.47 -25.58 2.70
N ASP A 6 -8.23 -26.05 2.57
CA ASP A 6 -7.05 -25.37 3.11
C ASP A 6 -6.64 -24.12 2.31
N GLN A 7 -6.99 -24.03 1.02
CA GLN A 7 -6.62 -22.86 0.21
C GLN A 7 -7.39 -21.58 0.59
N SER A 8 -8.62 -21.71 1.11
CA SER A 8 -9.45 -20.58 1.55
C SER A 8 -8.83 -19.84 2.75
N ARG A 9 -8.11 -20.57 3.63
CA ARG A 9 -7.44 -20.00 4.81
C ARG A 9 -6.26 -19.07 4.46
N LEU A 10 -5.68 -19.19 3.27
CA LEU A 10 -4.59 -18.33 2.81
C LEU A 10 -5.09 -16.99 2.24
N ASN A 11 -6.36 -16.91 1.85
CA ASN A 11 -6.97 -15.73 1.24
C ASN A 11 -7.71 -14.85 2.25
N GLN A 12 -7.59 -15.13 3.55
CA GLN A 12 -8.20 -14.32 4.59
C GLN A 12 -7.19 -14.01 5.69
N LEU A 13 -6.98 -12.72 5.94
CA LEU A 13 -6.18 -12.25 7.07
C LEU A 13 -7.12 -11.80 8.19
N ASN A 14 -6.98 -12.42 9.37
CA ASN A 14 -7.73 -12.04 10.56
C ASN A 14 -6.92 -11.03 11.36
N PHE A 15 -7.42 -9.80 11.49
CA PHE A 15 -6.79 -8.72 12.25
C PHE A 15 -7.27 -8.66 13.71
N GLY A 16 -8.10 -9.61 14.14
CA GLY A 16 -8.66 -9.67 15.48
C GLY A 16 -9.93 -8.85 15.64
N ASN A 17 -10.25 -8.50 16.89
CA ASN A 17 -11.45 -7.75 17.24
C ASN A 17 -11.11 -6.27 17.47
N LEU A 18 -11.76 -5.38 16.72
CA LEU A 18 -11.73 -3.94 16.94
C LEU A 18 -13.08 -3.48 17.48
N ASN A 19 -13.11 -2.92 18.70
CA ASN A 19 -14.35 -2.49 19.38
C ASN A 19 -15.45 -3.57 19.41
N GLY A 20 -15.06 -4.82 19.67
CA GLY A 20 -15.98 -5.96 19.72
C GLY A 20 -16.45 -6.47 18.35
N ARG A 21 -15.95 -5.92 17.23
CA ARG A 21 -16.25 -6.38 15.88
C ARG A 21 -15.05 -7.11 15.30
N GLN A 22 -15.29 -8.27 14.70
CA GLN A 22 -14.24 -9.03 14.02
C GLN A 22 -13.84 -8.32 12.71
N VAL A 23 -12.53 -8.13 12.51
CA VAL A 23 -11.98 -7.52 11.30
C VAL A 23 -11.26 -8.58 10.48
N ILE A 24 -11.76 -8.83 9.28
CA ILE A 24 -11.23 -9.83 8.34
C ILE A 24 -10.95 -9.10 7.03
N ALA A 25 -9.72 -9.20 6.51
CA ALA A 25 -9.48 -8.92 5.10
C ALA A 25 -9.74 -10.19 4.30
N ASN A 26 -10.73 -10.12 3.39
CA ASN A 26 -11.08 -11.22 2.52
C ASN A 26 -10.58 -10.93 1.09
N PHE A 27 -9.67 -11.77 0.60
CA PHE A 27 -9.08 -11.68 -0.73
C PHE A 27 -9.80 -12.54 -1.78
N GLU A 28 -10.92 -13.19 -1.42
CA GLU A 28 -11.73 -14.01 -2.32
C GLU A 28 -12.70 -13.19 -3.22
N GLY A 29 -12.66 -11.86 -3.14
CA GLY A 29 -13.53 -10.93 -3.89
C GLY A 29 -13.34 -10.89 -5.42
N GLY A 30 -12.71 -11.90 -6.02
CA GLY A 30 -12.36 -11.94 -7.43
C GLY A 30 -10.97 -11.34 -7.71
N LYS A 31 -10.75 -10.79 -8.91
CA LYS A 31 -9.49 -10.12 -9.28
C LYS A 31 -9.40 -8.77 -8.54
N ILE A 32 -9.13 -8.83 -7.25
CA ILE A 32 -8.71 -7.68 -6.46
C ILE A 32 -7.39 -7.25 -7.11
N THR A 33 -7.39 -6.13 -7.81
CA THR A 33 -6.15 -5.56 -8.33
C THR A 33 -5.22 -5.39 -7.15
N SER A 34 -4.01 -5.95 -7.23
CA SER A 34 -2.95 -5.80 -6.23
C SER A 34 -2.81 -4.34 -5.75
N ASP A 35 -3.12 -3.39 -6.63
CA ASP A 35 -3.12 -1.95 -6.40
C ASP A 35 -4.11 -1.48 -5.33
N ALA A 36 -5.23 -2.19 -5.10
CA ALA A 36 -6.18 -1.86 -4.03
C ALA A 36 -5.53 -1.99 -2.63
N GLY A 37 -4.57 -2.90 -2.47
CA GLY A 37 -3.77 -3.02 -1.26
C GLY A 37 -2.89 -1.79 -1.01
N ILE A 38 -2.36 -1.20 -2.09
CA ILE A 38 -1.55 0.03 -2.02
C ILE A 38 -2.40 1.21 -1.55
N ILE A 39 -3.67 1.31 -1.96
CA ILE A 39 -4.58 2.38 -1.52
C ILE A 39 -4.84 2.29 0.00
N LEU A 40 -5.15 1.10 0.52
CA LEU A 40 -5.35 0.90 1.95
C LEU A 40 -4.07 1.21 2.74
N MET A 41 -2.92 0.76 2.25
CA MET A 41 -1.62 1.03 2.88
C MET A 41 -1.25 2.51 2.81
N ALA A 42 -1.58 3.20 1.71
CA ALA A 42 -1.37 4.64 1.57
C ALA A 42 -2.22 5.43 2.57
N GLU A 43 -3.50 5.08 2.73
CA GLU A 43 -4.39 5.71 3.74
C GLU A 43 -3.89 5.46 5.17
N LEU A 44 -3.43 4.23 5.47
CA LEU A 44 -2.83 3.90 6.76
C LEU A 44 -1.55 4.69 7.01
N ASP A 45 -0.65 4.77 6.03
CA ASP A 45 0.60 5.50 6.16
C ASP A 45 0.35 7.02 6.26
N GLN A 46 -0.65 7.57 5.58
CA GLN A 46 -1.05 8.97 5.75
C GLN A 46 -1.48 9.28 7.18
N LYS A 47 -2.17 8.35 7.86
CA LYS A 47 -2.62 8.51 9.24
C LYS A 47 -1.52 8.26 10.27
N LEU A 48 -0.70 7.23 10.05
CA LEU A 48 0.29 6.76 11.03
C LEU A 48 1.69 7.35 10.80
N LYS A 49 1.93 7.95 9.63
CA LYS A 49 3.20 8.56 9.21
C LYS A 49 4.40 7.61 9.33
N ILE A 50 4.20 6.32 9.06
CA ILE A 50 5.22 5.28 9.27
C ILE A 50 6.41 5.54 8.34
N THR A 51 6.17 5.73 7.05
CA THR A 51 7.23 5.97 6.07
C THR A 51 7.97 7.28 6.32
N ALA A 52 7.26 8.35 6.69
CA ALA A 52 7.85 9.65 6.99
C ALA A 52 8.82 9.57 8.17
N ARG A 53 8.37 8.98 9.30
CA ARG A 53 9.22 8.76 10.48
C ARG A 53 10.38 7.83 10.20
N PHE A 54 10.17 6.82 9.36
CA PHE A 54 11.23 5.93 8.94
C PHE A 54 12.27 6.66 8.06
N ALA A 55 11.83 7.55 7.18
CA ALA A 55 12.71 8.35 6.32
C ALA A 55 13.62 9.29 7.11
N GLU A 56 13.17 9.81 8.26
CA GLU A 56 14.01 10.64 9.16
C GLU A 56 15.25 9.90 9.68
N CYS A 57 15.24 8.56 9.68
CA CYS A 57 16.38 7.75 10.08
C CYS A 57 17.48 7.69 8.99
N PHE A 58 17.20 8.15 7.77
CA PHE A 58 18.14 8.12 6.66
C PHE A 58 18.72 9.50 6.39
N ARG A 59 20.02 9.52 6.12
CA ARG A 59 20.67 10.69 5.56
C ARG A 59 20.81 10.51 4.05
N ASP A 60 20.25 11.44 3.29
CA ASP A 60 20.39 11.45 1.84
C ASP A 60 21.77 11.98 1.45
N TYR A 61 22.59 11.12 0.86
CA TYR A 61 23.93 11.46 0.37
C TYR A 61 23.98 11.64 -1.15
N ARG A 62 22.83 11.64 -1.82
CA ARG A 62 22.79 11.89 -3.27
C ARG A 62 23.30 13.30 -3.55
N ASN A 63 24.14 13.42 -4.57
CA ASN A 63 24.60 14.72 -5.04
C ASN A 63 23.48 15.37 -5.86
N SER A 64 23.00 16.55 -5.42
CA SER A 64 21.94 17.29 -6.09
C SER A 64 22.31 17.71 -7.51
N SER A 65 23.60 17.78 -7.86
CA SER A 65 24.06 18.10 -9.21
C SER A 65 23.76 17.02 -10.25
N TYR A 66 23.32 15.83 -9.83
CA TYR A 66 22.94 14.73 -10.74
C TYR A 66 21.42 14.64 -10.97
N LEU A 67 20.65 15.59 -10.44
CA LEU A 67 19.21 15.65 -10.69
C LEU A 67 18.95 16.34 -12.03
N ASP A 68 18.35 15.60 -12.96
CA ASP A 68 17.85 16.17 -14.21
C ASP A 68 16.44 16.73 -13.99
N TYR A 69 16.30 18.05 -14.12
CA TYR A 69 15.03 18.77 -13.97
C TYR A 69 14.33 19.03 -15.32
N SER A 70 14.78 18.40 -16.42
CA SER A 70 14.31 18.72 -17.78
C SER A 70 12.84 18.37 -18.10
N ASN A 71 12.13 17.64 -17.23
CA ASN A 71 10.72 17.31 -17.46
C ASN A 71 9.76 18.38 -16.93
N SER A 72 9.86 19.59 -17.50
CA SER A 72 8.80 20.61 -17.38
C SER A 72 7.76 20.34 -18.47
N LEU A 73 6.74 19.51 -18.18
CA LEU A 73 5.55 19.42 -19.05
C LEU A 73 4.82 20.76 -18.97
N THR A 74 5.12 21.65 -19.92
CA THR A 74 4.37 22.88 -20.16
C THR A 74 3.11 22.47 -20.90
N TYR A 75 1.97 22.43 -20.20
CA TYR A 75 0.67 22.31 -20.86
C TYR A 75 0.34 23.67 -21.47
N GLU A 76 0.58 23.85 -22.78
CA GLU A 76 -0.05 24.94 -23.51
C GLU A 76 -1.54 24.63 -23.68
N VAL A 77 -2.38 25.52 -23.17
CA VAL A 77 -3.82 25.54 -23.45
C VAL A 77 -4.01 26.40 -24.71
N GLN A 78 -4.44 25.79 -25.81
CA GLN A 78 -5.00 26.50 -26.98
C GLN A 78 -6.42 26.95 -26.71
#